data_AF-A0A0H3Y6P6-F1
#
_entry.id   AF-A0A0H3Y6P6-F1
#
_cell.length_a   1.000
_cell.length_b   1.000
_cell.length_c   1.000
_cell.angle_alpha   90.00
_cell.angle_beta   90.00
_cell.angle_gamma   90.00
#
_symmetry.space_group_name_H-M   'P 1'
#
loop_
_entity.id
_entity.type
_entity.pdbx_description
1 polymer ?
#
loop_
_entity_poly.entity_id
_entity_poly.type
_entity_poly.pdbx_seq_one_letter_code
_entity_poly.pdbx_strand_id
1 'polypeptide(L)'
;LGFSEVKRVVLPNGKTKVRYQQTHLGLPVFDTSVVATLSKNQPTQVFGSMAQGISGDLSSIAPKLNQEQAIEAALSAHRTFTVGKKSIENKNAKLMVRLDENQVAQVVYLVDFFIASSMPERP
;
A
#
# COMPACT_ATOMS: atom_id res chain seq x y z
N LEU A 1 0.18 -13.42 9.97
CA LEU A 1 0.81 -12.68 8.85
C LEU A 1 0.51 -13.43 7.56
N GLY A 2 0.09 -12.74 6.51
CA GLY A 2 -0.26 -13.35 5.23
C GLY A 2 0.51 -12.74 4.07
N PHE A 3 0.45 -13.40 2.92
CA PHE A 3 0.96 -12.89 1.64
C PHE A 3 -0.07 -13.18 0.56
N SER A 4 -0.26 -12.22 -0.33
CA SER A 4 -1.10 -12.36 -1.53
C SER A 4 -0.22 -12.25 -2.77
N GLU A 5 -0.41 -13.13 -3.73
CA GLU A 5 0.31 -13.05 -5.00
C GLU A 5 -0.20 -11.86 -5.82
N VAL A 6 0.73 -11.02 -6.29
CA VAL A 6 0.45 -9.83 -7.09
C VAL A 6 0.75 -10.07 -8.56
N LYS A 7 1.88 -10.74 -8.84
CA LYS A 7 2.34 -10.96 -10.21
C LYS A 7 3.21 -12.19 -10.30
N ARG A 8 3.01 -12.97 -11.37
CA ARG A 8 3.82 -14.13 -11.73
C ARG A 8 4.37 -13.99 -13.13
N VAL A 9 5.63 -14.37 -13.30
CA VAL A 9 6.33 -14.35 -14.58
C VAL A 9 7.14 -15.63 -14.72
N VAL A 10 6.92 -16.37 -15.81
CA VAL A 10 7.78 -17.48 -16.22
C VAL A 10 8.88 -16.91 -17.10
N LEU A 11 10.14 -17.13 -16.73
CA LEU A 11 11.29 -16.65 -17.46
C LEU A 11 11.70 -17.65 -18.55
N PRO A 12 12.38 -17.20 -19.62
CA PRO A 12 12.87 -18.08 -20.69
C PRO A 12 13.76 -19.24 -20.21
N ASN A 13 14.43 -19.09 -19.06
CA ASN A 13 15.25 -20.13 -18.45
C ASN A 13 14.47 -21.15 -17.60
N GLY A 14 13.13 -21.18 -17.72
CA GLY A 14 12.25 -22.11 -16.99
C GLY A 14 12.00 -21.78 -15.52
N LYS A 15 12.64 -20.73 -14.97
CA LYS A 15 12.38 -20.27 -13.61
C LYS A 15 11.10 -19.44 -13.56
N THR A 16 10.34 -19.57 -12.48
CA THR A 16 9.18 -18.70 -12.23
C THR A 16 9.54 -17.66 -11.18
N LYS A 17 9.19 -16.40 -11.39
CA LYS A 17 9.28 -15.33 -10.38
C LYS A 17 7.87 -14.91 -9.97
N VAL A 18 7.66 -14.78 -8.67
CA VAL A 18 6.39 -14.36 -8.10
C VAL A 18 6.61 -13.19 -7.14
N ARG A 19 5.90 -12.09 -7.35
CA ARG A 19 5.81 -10.95 -6.43
C ARG A 19 4.62 -11.14 -5.52
N TYR A 20 4.84 -10.94 -4.23
CA TYR A 20 3.86 -11.02 -3.17
C TYR A 20 3.71 -9.67 -2.46
N GLN A 21 2.47 -9.33 -2.12
CA GLN A 21 2.09 -8.25 -1.23
C GLN A 21 1.84 -8.85 0.15
N GLN A 22 2.54 -8.36 1.17
CA GLN A 22 2.26 -8.77 2.55
C GLN A 22 0.88 -8.26 2.98
N THR A 23 0.16 -9.08 3.75
CA THR A 23 -1.15 -8.75 4.30
C THR A 23 -1.22 -9.02 5.81
N HIS A 24 -2.06 -8.28 6.50
CA HIS A 24 -2.42 -8.48 7.90
C HIS A 24 -3.93 -8.33 8.07
N LEU A 25 -4.59 -9.37 8.59
CA LEU A 25 -6.04 -9.45 8.72
C LEU A 25 -6.80 -9.10 7.41
N GLY A 26 -6.21 -9.46 6.26
CA GLY A 26 -6.77 -9.18 4.93
C GLY A 26 -6.40 -7.81 4.34
N LEU A 27 -5.87 -6.88 5.14
CA LEU A 27 -5.39 -5.60 4.65
C LEU A 27 -3.95 -5.69 4.12
N PRO A 28 -3.61 -5.01 3.02
CA PRO A 28 -2.24 -4.95 2.54
C PRO A 28 -1.36 -4.10 3.47
N VAL A 29 -0.11 -4.51 3.63
CA VAL A 29 0.89 -3.78 4.41
C VAL A 29 1.66 -2.84 3.49
N PHE A 30 1.63 -1.55 3.81
CA PHE A 30 2.30 -0.48 3.07
C PHE A 30 3.81 -0.70 3.02
N ASP A 31 4.41 -0.31 1.89
CA ASP A 31 5.85 -0.39 1.62
C ASP A 31 6.48 -1.78 1.82
N THR A 32 5.71 -2.82 1.52
CA THR A 32 6.20 -4.21 1.53
C THR A 32 6.06 -4.83 0.15
N SER A 33 7.10 -5.55 -0.26
CA SER A 33 7.10 -6.29 -1.52
C SER A 33 8.14 -7.37 -1.42
N VAL A 34 7.70 -8.63 -1.54
CA VAL A 34 8.57 -9.80 -1.51
C VAL A 34 8.52 -10.49 -2.87
N VAL A 35 9.67 -10.81 -3.44
CA VAL A 35 9.78 -11.54 -4.71
C VAL A 35 10.46 -12.88 -4.46
N ALA A 36 9.76 -13.97 -4.77
CA ALA A 36 10.32 -15.31 -4.73
C ALA A 36 10.65 -15.81 -6.15
N THR A 37 11.80 -16.47 -6.31
CA THR A 37 12.05 -17.37 -7.44
C THR A 37 11.55 -18.76 -7.03
N LEU A 38 10.69 -19.37 -7.85
CA LEU A 38 10.21 -20.72 -7.67
C LEU A 38 10.97 -21.68 -8.60
N SER A 39 11.38 -22.82 -8.04
CA SER A 39 11.87 -24.00 -8.77
C SER A 39 11.06 -25.21 -8.32
N LYS A 40 10.49 -25.97 -9.26
CA LYS A 40 9.56 -27.08 -8.94
C LYS A 40 8.46 -26.67 -7.95
N ASN A 41 7.92 -25.47 -8.13
CA ASN A 41 6.89 -24.87 -7.28
C ASN A 41 7.31 -24.60 -5.81
N GLN A 42 8.60 -24.64 -5.50
CA GLN A 42 9.15 -24.31 -4.18
C GLN A 42 10.00 -23.03 -4.24
N PRO A 43 9.89 -22.10 -3.26
CA PRO A 43 10.73 -20.92 -3.20
C PRO A 43 12.20 -21.28 -3.01
N THR A 44 13.08 -20.81 -3.89
CA THR A 44 14.53 -21.05 -3.80
C THR A 44 15.34 -19.79 -3.50
N GLN A 45 14.78 -18.61 -3.81
CA GLN A 45 15.41 -17.32 -3.53
C GLN A 45 14.31 -16.32 -3.20
N VAL A 46 14.50 -15.52 -2.16
CA VAL A 46 13.53 -14.54 -1.70
C VAL A 46 14.23 -13.20 -1.51
N PHE A 47 13.66 -12.13 -2.08
CA PHE A 47 14.18 -10.78 -2.01
C PHE A 47 13.07 -9.80 -1.64
N GLY A 48 13.43 -8.68 -1.00
CA GLY A 48 12.53 -7.57 -0.72
C GLY A 48 12.36 -7.29 0.76
N SER A 49 11.34 -6.49 1.08
CA SER A 49 11.08 -5.98 2.43
C SER A 49 9.72 -6.45 2.94
N MET A 50 9.67 -6.76 4.23
CA MET A 50 8.46 -7.11 4.95
C MET A 50 8.47 -6.50 6.35
N ALA A 51 7.30 -6.13 6.83
CA ALA A 51 7.10 -5.66 8.19
C ALA A 51 6.96 -6.86 9.15
N GLN A 52 7.51 -6.74 10.34
CA GLN A 52 7.40 -7.72 11.42
C GLN A 52 6.68 -7.09 12.61
N GLY A 53 6.33 -7.89 13.63
CA GLY A 53 5.73 -7.37 14.87
C GLY A 53 4.26 -6.91 14.79
N ILE A 54 3.67 -6.76 13.60
CA ILE A 54 2.32 -6.19 13.40
C ILE A 54 1.24 -6.78 14.32
N SER A 55 1.23 -8.10 14.51
CA SER A 55 0.21 -8.76 15.34
C SER A 55 0.26 -8.39 16.82
N GLY A 56 1.39 -7.86 17.31
CA GLY A 56 1.52 -7.38 18.69
C GLY A 56 0.86 -6.02 18.92
N ASP A 57 0.78 -5.19 17.86
CA ASP A 57 0.30 -3.82 17.96
C ASP A 57 -1.19 -3.69 17.58
N LEU A 58 -1.63 -4.49 16.60
CA LEU A 58 -2.97 -4.39 16.02
C LEU A 58 -3.80 -5.63 16.30
N SER A 59 -4.79 -5.50 17.18
CA SER A 59 -5.81 -6.53 17.44
C SER A 59 -7.07 -6.37 16.57
N SER A 60 -7.26 -5.20 15.96
CA SER A 60 -8.40 -4.88 15.11
C SER A 60 -7.98 -3.98 13.94
N ILE A 61 -8.72 -4.10 12.84
CA ILE A 61 -8.52 -3.31 11.62
C ILE A 61 -9.67 -2.36 11.29
N ALA A 62 -10.59 -2.16 12.23
CA ALA A 62 -11.72 -1.26 12.05
C ALA A 62 -11.24 0.21 11.97
N PRO A 63 -11.38 0.89 10.83
CA PRO A 63 -10.99 2.28 10.74
C PRO A 63 -11.98 3.18 11.47
N LYS A 64 -11.48 4.27 12.05
CA LYS A 64 -12.33 5.32 12.65
C LYS A 64 -12.96 6.24 11.61
N LEU A 65 -12.33 6.35 10.44
CA LEU A 65 -12.79 7.15 9.31
C LEU A 65 -13.32 6.22 8.21
N ASN A 66 -14.31 6.69 7.47
CA ASN A 66 -14.67 6.07 6.20
C ASN A 66 -13.76 6.59 5.07
N GLN A 67 -13.91 6.02 3.87
CA GLN A 67 -13.09 6.33 2.71
C GLN A 67 -13.22 7.80 2.26
N GLU A 68 -14.43 8.37 2.26
CA GLU A 68 -14.70 9.75 1.85
C GLU A 68 -14.08 10.75 2.83
N GLN A 69 -14.24 10.51 4.13
CA GLN A 69 -13.64 11.32 5.19
C GLN A 69 -12.10 11.32 5.10
N ALA A 70 -11.50 10.19 4.76
CA ALA A 70 -10.06 10.10 4.56
C ALA A 70 -9.61 10.95 3.36
N ILE A 71 -10.36 10.92 2.26
CA ILE A 71 -10.10 11.76 1.07
C ILE A 71 -10.23 13.25 1.43
N GLU A 72 -11.31 13.65 2.10
CA GLU A 72 -11.53 15.04 2.51
C GLU A 72 -10.44 15.54 3.45
N ALA A 73 -10.00 14.71 4.41
CA ALA A 73 -8.91 15.04 5.31
C ALA A 73 -7.59 15.23 4.56
N ALA A 74 -7.27 14.36 3.59
CA ALA A 74 -6.08 14.48 2.76
C ALA A 74 -6.11 15.73 1.87
N LEU A 75 -7.26 16.04 1.26
CA LEU A 75 -7.44 17.26 0.49
C LEU A 75 -7.26 18.50 1.38
N SER A 76 -7.87 18.52 2.56
CA SER A 76 -7.75 19.65 3.50
C SER A 76 -6.32 19.84 4.01
N ALA A 77 -5.57 18.76 4.20
CA ALA A 77 -4.17 18.81 4.64
C ALA A 77 -3.22 19.30 3.53
N HIS A 78 -3.56 19.07 2.26
CA HIS A 78 -2.78 19.54 1.12
C HIS A 78 -3.03 21.05 0.89
N ARG A 79 -2.20 21.89 1.53
CA ARG A 79 -2.33 23.37 1.65
C ARG A 79 -2.37 24.17 0.34
N THR A 80 -2.33 23.52 -0.82
CA THR A 80 -2.30 24.14 -2.16
C THR A 80 -3.70 24.39 -2.74
N PHE A 81 -4.77 24.11 -2.00
CA PHE A 81 -6.15 24.48 -2.38
C PHE A 81 -6.42 25.96 -2.11
N THR A 82 -5.65 26.85 -2.75
CA THR A 82 -6.13 28.20 -3.00
C THR A 82 -7.32 28.05 -3.96
N VAL A 83 -8.46 28.60 -3.55
CA VAL A 83 -9.77 28.52 -4.19
C VAL A 83 -9.68 29.04 -5.64
N GLY A 84 -9.36 28.14 -6.56
CA GLY A 84 -9.28 28.44 -7.97
C GLY A 84 -9.42 27.16 -8.75
N LYS A 85 -10.65 26.61 -8.82
CA LYS A 85 -11.14 25.53 -9.70
C LYS A 85 -10.08 24.56 -10.27
N LYS A 86 -9.14 24.06 -9.46
CA LYS A 86 -8.24 22.99 -9.90
C LYS A 86 -9.10 21.72 -9.96
N SER A 87 -9.18 21.08 -11.11
CA SER A 87 -9.89 19.81 -11.20
C SER A 87 -9.11 18.76 -10.42
N ILE A 88 -9.78 18.18 -9.42
CA ILE A 88 -9.25 17.07 -8.63
C ILE A 88 -9.90 15.81 -9.16
N GLU A 89 -9.09 14.91 -9.69
CA GLU A 89 -9.53 13.72 -10.39
C GLU A 89 -8.89 12.47 -9.79
N ASN A 90 -9.38 11.28 -10.16
CA ASN A 90 -8.82 9.99 -9.75
C ASN A 90 -8.63 9.85 -8.23
N LYS A 91 -9.58 10.35 -7.43
CA LYS A 91 -9.54 10.24 -5.97
C LYS A 91 -9.70 8.78 -5.56
N ASN A 92 -8.72 8.23 -4.86
CA ASN A 92 -8.75 6.91 -4.29
C ASN A 92 -8.33 6.98 -2.82
N ALA A 93 -8.87 6.07 -2.02
CA ALA A 93 -8.42 5.88 -0.66
C ALA A 93 -8.50 4.39 -0.32
N LYS A 94 -7.34 3.83 0.02
CA LYS A 94 -7.15 2.40 0.26
C LYS A 94 -6.79 2.17 1.71
N LEU A 95 -7.56 1.35 2.41
CA LEU A 95 -7.24 0.95 3.78
C LEU A 95 -6.05 -0.02 3.79
N MET A 96 -5.05 0.28 4.60
CA MET A 96 -3.79 -0.45 4.69
C MET A 96 -3.29 -0.52 6.13
N VAL A 97 -2.31 -1.38 6.37
CA VAL A 97 -1.50 -1.37 7.59
C VAL A 97 -0.14 -0.75 7.27
N ARG A 98 0.38 0.14 8.12
CA ARG A 98 1.71 0.73 7.97
C ARG A 98 2.45 0.68 9.30
N LEU A 99 3.77 0.52 9.28
CA LEU A 99 4.62 0.82 10.43
C LEU A 99 4.95 2.32 10.45
N ASP A 100 4.74 2.97 11.59
CA ASP A 100 5.18 4.35 11.78
C ASP A 100 6.70 4.46 12.01
N GLU A 101 7.17 5.67 12.27
CA GLU A 101 8.61 5.95 12.50
C GLU A 101 9.18 5.19 13.71
N ASN A 102 8.33 4.81 14.67
CA ASN A 102 8.71 4.04 15.86
C ASN A 102 8.51 2.53 15.67
N GLN A 103 8.26 2.07 14.44
CA GLN A 103 7.98 0.66 14.11
C GLN A 103 6.69 0.12 14.75
N VAL A 104 5.74 0.99 15.11
CA VAL A 104 4.43 0.57 15.62
C VAL A 104 3.44 0.45 14.47
N ALA A 105 2.74 -0.67 14.38
CA ALA A 105 1.76 -0.87 13.32
C ALA A 105 0.48 -0.06 13.54
N GLN A 106 0.01 0.59 12.48
CA GLN A 106 -1.17 1.43 12.44
C GLN A 106 -2.04 1.09 11.24
N VAL A 107 -3.35 1.24 11.40
CA VAL A 107 -4.29 1.19 10.27
C VAL A 107 -4.47 2.58 9.69
N VAL A 108 -4.20 2.71 8.39
CA VAL A 108 -4.16 3.99 7.68
C VAL A 108 -4.92 3.91 6.36
N TYR A 109 -5.42 5.04 5.88
CA TYR A 109 -5.79 5.16 4.47
C TYR A 109 -4.61 5.72 3.69
N LEU A 110 -4.18 5.00 2.65
CA LEU A 110 -3.37 5.57 1.58
C LEU A 110 -4.32 6.29 0.63
N VAL A 111 -4.23 7.61 0.58
CA VAL A 111 -5.05 8.45 -0.29
C VAL A 111 -4.20 8.93 -1.45
N ASP A 112 -4.69 8.74 -2.67
CA ASP A 112 -4.08 9.30 -3.88
C ASP A 112 -5.12 10.02 -4.73
N PHE A 113 -4.72 11.10 -5.38
CA PHE A 113 -5.55 11.89 -6.28
C PHE A 113 -4.66 12.66 -7.26
N PHE A 114 -5.24 13.08 -8.37
CA PHE A 114 -4.59 13.91 -9.37
C PHE A 114 -5.10 15.35 -9.28
N ILE A 115 -4.18 16.32 -9.25
CA ILE A 115 -4.52 17.74 -9.36
C ILE A 115 -4.07 18.24 -10.73
N ALA A 116 -5.02 18.63 -11.58
CA ALA A 116 -4.69 19.29 -12.84
C ALA A 116 -4.14 20.69 -12.56
N SER A 117 -2.95 20.95 -13.09
CA SER A 117 -2.17 22.17 -12.86
C SER A 117 -1.20 22.32 -14.05
N SER A 118 -0.74 23.55 -14.32
CA SER A 118 0.32 23.77 -15.32
C SER A 118 1.62 23.02 -14.99
N MET A 119 1.80 22.62 -13.73
CA MET A 119 2.75 21.60 -13.27
C MET A 119 2.00 20.51 -12.49
N PRO A 120 1.79 19.31 -13.04
CA PRO A 120 1.08 18.24 -12.35
C PRO A 120 1.93 17.67 -11.19
N GLU A 121 1.31 17.47 -10.03
CA GLU A 121 1.92 16.86 -8.84
C GLU A 121 1.12 15.66 -8.36
N ARG A 122 1.80 14.68 -7.75
CA ARG A 122 1.20 13.51 -7.10
C ARG A 122 1.54 13.58 -5.59
N PRO A 123 0.55 13.75 -4.70
CA PRO A 123 0.77 13.78 -3.26
C PRO A 123 1.09 12.40 -2.68
#